data_AF-A0A964D2T3-F1
#
_entry.id   AF-A0A964D2T3-F1
#
_cell.length_a   1.000
_cell.length_b   1.000
_cell.length_c   1.000
_cell.angle_alpha   90.00
_cell.angle_beta   90.00
_cell.angle_gamma   90.00
#
_symmetry.space_group_name_H-M   'P 1'
#
loop_
_entity.id
_entity.type
_entity.pdbx_description
1 polymer ?
#
loop_
_entity_poly.entity_id
_entity_poly.type
_entity_poly.pdbx_seq_one_letter_code
_entity_poly.pdbx_strand_id
1 'polypeptide(L)'
;MTIKELEAQLLALTPTEKAQIIQLLTQNLANTWQGISKTPGVCGGDACIRQTRIPVWVLESFRRLGMNESRLLDNYPTLTATDLANAWAYAAVVPDEIEIAIRENDEADAILDTPENIK
;
A
#
# COMPACT_ATOMS: atom_id res chain seq x y z
N MET A 1 -3.14 -16.68 24.24
CA MET A 1 -3.35 -17.31 22.92
C MET A 1 -2.15 -16.99 22.06
N THR A 2 -1.47 -18.00 21.53
CA THR A 2 -0.31 -17.83 20.64
C THR A 2 -0.77 -17.78 19.18
N ILE A 3 0.05 -17.24 18.27
CA ILE A 3 -0.25 -17.25 16.81
C ILE A 3 -0.49 -18.69 16.33
N LYS A 4 0.27 -19.64 16.86
CA LYS A 4 0.18 -21.06 16.50
C LYS A 4 -1.15 -21.70 16.94
N GLU A 5 -1.68 -21.29 18.09
CA GLU A 5 -3.01 -21.71 18.54
C GLU A 5 -4.12 -21.10 17.69
N LEU A 6 -3.95 -19.85 17.25
CA LEU A 6 -4.90 -19.15 16.39
C LEU A 6 -4.96 -19.78 14.99
N GLU A 7 -3.81 -20.15 14.42
CA GLU A 7 -3.72 -20.82 13.12
C GLU A 7 -4.51 -22.14 13.10
N ALA A 8 -4.35 -22.98 14.14
CA ALA A 8 -5.08 -24.23 14.26
C ALA A 8 -6.61 -24.02 14.31
N GLN A 9 -7.06 -22.97 15.00
CA GLN A 9 -8.48 -22.62 15.05
C GLN A 9 -8.99 -22.10 13.71
N LEU A 10 -8.22 -21.25 13.01
CA LEU A 10 -8.58 -20.75 11.69
C LEU A 10 -8.67 -21.87 10.65
N LEU A 11 -7.79 -22.87 10.72
CA LEU A 11 -7.83 -24.02 9.81
C LEU A 11 -9.08 -24.89 10.00
N ALA A 12 -9.57 -25.01 11.24
CA ALA A 12 -10.75 -25.79 11.59
C ALA A 12 -12.09 -25.16 11.17
N LEU A 13 -12.10 -23.89 10.77
CA LEU A 13 -13.31 -23.18 10.35
C LEU A 13 -13.83 -23.64 8.99
N THR A 14 -15.15 -23.51 8.82
CA THR A 14 -15.81 -23.65 7.53
C THR A 14 -15.39 -22.55 6.55
N PRO A 15 -15.54 -22.75 5.23
CA PRO A 15 -15.25 -21.70 4.25
C PRO A 15 -16.01 -20.39 4.49
N THR A 16 -17.26 -20.46 4.95
CA THR A 16 -18.08 -19.27 5.25
C THR A 16 -17.54 -18.49 6.45
N GLU A 17 -17.17 -19.18 7.53
CA GLU A 17 -16.57 -18.53 8.70
C GLU A 17 -15.21 -17.92 8.37
N LYS A 18 -14.39 -18.61 7.56
CA LYS A 18 -13.12 -18.04 7.04
C LYS A 18 -13.36 -16.74 6.29
N ALA A 19 -14.35 -16.70 5.40
CA ALA A 19 -14.71 -15.49 4.67
C ALA A 19 -15.18 -14.35 5.60
N GLN A 20 -15.98 -14.66 6.62
CA GLN A 20 -16.42 -13.68 7.61
C GLN A 20 -15.25 -13.12 8.42
N ILE A 21 -14.30 -13.95 8.84
CA ILE A 21 -13.10 -13.51 9.55
C ILE A 21 -12.23 -12.63 8.66
N ILE A 22 -12.01 -13.03 7.40
CA ILE A 22 -11.28 -12.19 6.44
C ILE A 22 -11.95 -10.82 6.35
N GLN A 23 -13.27 -10.77 6.17
CA GLN A 23 -14.00 -9.51 6.08
C GLN A 23 -13.91 -8.67 7.37
N LEU A 24 -14.00 -9.30 8.55
CA LEU A 24 -13.83 -8.63 9.84
C LEU A 24 -12.42 -8.06 10.02
N LEU A 25 -11.39 -8.84 9.68
CA LEU A 25 -9.99 -8.42 9.77
C LEU A 25 -9.71 -7.30 8.78
N THR A 26 -10.20 -7.40 7.54
CA THR A 26 -10.08 -6.33 6.54
C THR A 26 -10.75 -5.04 7.02
N GLN A 27 -11.95 -5.09 7.60
CA GLN A 27 -12.62 -3.91 8.14
C GLN A 27 -11.87 -3.29 9.32
N ASN A 28 -11.35 -4.10 10.24
CA ASN A 28 -10.56 -3.60 11.36
C ASN A 28 -9.25 -2.99 10.89
N LEU A 29 -8.52 -3.66 10.00
CA LEU A 29 -7.28 -3.15 9.42
C LEU A 29 -7.50 -1.86 8.64
N ALA A 30 -8.56 -1.77 7.84
CA ALA A 30 -8.94 -0.54 7.13
C ALA A 30 -9.19 0.64 8.09
N ASN A 31 -9.74 0.38 9.28
CA ASN A 31 -9.91 1.40 10.31
C ASN A 31 -8.62 1.71 11.09
N THR A 32 -7.62 0.84 10.99
CA THR A 32 -6.32 1.00 11.67
C THR A 32 -5.42 1.98 10.91
N TRP A 33 -5.59 2.08 9.59
CA TRP A 33 -4.81 2.96 8.72
C TRP A 33 -5.41 4.36 8.66
N GLN A 34 -5.16 5.16 9.70
CA GLN A 34 -5.49 6.59 9.66
C GLN A 34 -4.78 7.24 8.47
N GLY A 35 -5.51 8.05 7.69
CA GLY A 35 -4.92 8.78 6.57
C GLY A 35 -4.59 7.96 5.32
N ILE A 36 -4.93 6.67 5.24
CA ILE A 36 -4.78 5.86 4.02
C ILE A 36 -6.16 5.44 3.49
N SER A 37 -6.31 5.38 2.17
CA SER A 37 -7.53 4.91 1.50
C SER A 37 -7.19 4.06 0.28
N LYS A 38 -7.92 2.95 0.09
CA LYS A 38 -7.92 2.15 -1.15
C LYS A 38 -9.28 2.33 -1.82
N THR A 39 -9.29 2.90 -3.02
CA THR A 39 -10.51 3.11 -3.80
C THR A 39 -10.38 2.39 -5.14
N PRO A 40 -11.22 1.39 -5.44
CA PRO A 40 -11.20 0.72 -6.74
C PRO A 40 -11.25 1.73 -7.89
N GLY A 41 -10.34 1.59 -8.87
CA GLY A 41 -10.24 2.49 -10.03
C GLY A 41 -9.48 3.80 -9.81
N VAL A 42 -9.05 4.11 -8.58
CA VAL A 42 -8.10 5.19 -8.30
C VAL A 42 -6.71 4.58 -8.19
N CYS A 43 -5.78 4.99 -9.06
CA CYS A 43 -4.41 4.48 -9.11
C CYS A 43 -4.37 2.94 -9.07
N GLY A 44 -5.13 2.28 -9.96
CA GLY A 44 -5.18 0.80 -10.00
C GLY A 44 -5.88 0.12 -8.81
N GLY A 45 -6.36 0.87 -7.81
CA GLY A 45 -6.85 0.33 -6.53
C GLY A 45 -5.79 0.34 -5.42
N ASP A 46 -4.62 0.91 -5.69
CA ASP A 46 -3.52 1.02 -4.74
C ASP A 46 -3.89 1.87 -3.50
N ALA A 47 -3.20 1.58 -2.40
CA ALA A 47 -3.25 2.41 -1.21
C ALA A 47 -2.72 3.82 -1.52
N CYS A 48 -3.56 4.82 -1.29
CA CYS A 48 -3.25 6.23 -1.49
C CYS A 48 -3.37 6.99 -0.16
N ILE A 49 -2.63 8.08 -0.01
CA ILE A 49 -2.90 9.04 1.07
C ILE A 49 -4.35 9.53 0.91
N ARG A 50 -5.10 9.53 2.02
CA ARG A 50 -6.52 9.88 2.08
C ARG A 50 -6.74 11.25 1.42
N GLN A 51 -7.79 11.33 0.60
CA GLN A 51 -8.16 12.54 -0.17
C GLN A 51 -7.13 13.00 -1.21
N THR A 52 -6.14 12.16 -1.52
CA THR A 52 -5.18 12.41 -2.60
C THR A 52 -5.23 11.28 -3.62
N ARG A 53 -4.53 11.49 -4.74
CA ARG A 53 -4.16 10.42 -5.68
C ARG A 53 -2.67 10.12 -5.62
N ILE A 54 -2.08 10.18 -4.42
CA ILE A 54 -0.66 9.93 -4.20
C ILE A 54 -0.53 8.53 -3.58
N PRO A 55 -0.05 7.53 -4.34
CA PRO A 55 0.10 6.17 -3.86
C PRO A 55 1.18 6.05 -2.79
N VAL A 56 0.97 5.18 -1.81
CA VAL A 56 1.96 4.88 -0.77
C VAL A 56 3.23 4.27 -1.37
N TRP A 57 3.09 3.41 -2.39
CA TRP A 57 4.23 2.78 -3.05
C TRP A 57 5.16 3.79 -3.73
N VAL A 58 4.62 4.90 -4.27
CA VAL A 58 5.43 5.98 -4.88
C VAL A 58 6.31 6.64 -3.82
N LEU A 59 5.72 6.98 -2.67
CA LEU A 59 6.45 7.58 -1.56
C LEU A 59 7.54 6.63 -1.06
N GLU A 60 7.21 5.35 -0.89
CA GLU A 60 8.15 4.31 -0.46
C GLU A 60 9.29 4.09 -1.46
N SER A 61 9.00 4.09 -2.75
CA SER A 61 10.02 4.03 -3.80
C SER A 61 11.00 5.20 -3.70
N PHE A 62 10.52 6.44 -3.62
CA PHE A 62 11.38 7.61 -3.44
C PHE A 62 12.20 7.56 -2.14
N ARG A 63 11.60 7.10 -1.05
CA ARG A 63 12.31 6.91 0.22
C ARG A 63 13.45 5.89 0.09
N ARG A 64 13.21 4.78 -0.61
CA ARG A 64 14.23 3.74 -0.91
C ARG A 64 15.35 4.27 -1.79
N LEU A 65 15.05 5.21 -2.69
CA LEU A 65 16.04 5.93 -3.51
C LEU A 65 16.79 7.04 -2.74
N GLY A 66 16.53 7.20 -1.44
CA GLY A 66 17.22 8.16 -0.58
C GLY A 66 16.64 9.57 -0.59
N MET A 67 15.43 9.76 -1.14
CA MET A 67 14.73 11.05 -1.02
C MET A 67 14.34 11.28 0.44
N ASN A 68 14.69 12.45 0.97
CA ASN A 68 14.30 12.84 2.32
C ASN A 68 12.87 13.42 2.37
N GLU A 69 12.29 13.44 3.56
CA GLU A 69 10.91 13.88 3.78
C GLU A 69 10.67 15.34 3.37
N SER A 70 11.64 16.23 3.61
CA SER A 70 11.52 17.64 3.18
C SER A 70 11.31 17.75 1.68
N ARG A 71 12.11 17.02 0.88
CA ARG A 71 11.96 17.00 -0.58
C ARG A 71 10.66 16.35 -1.02
N LEU A 72 10.19 15.32 -0.32
CA LEU A 72 8.87 14.73 -0.60
C LEU A 72 7.75 15.73 -0.36
N LEU A 73 7.79 16.50 0.72
CA LEU A 73 6.80 17.53 1.03
C LEU A 73 6.89 18.72 0.05
N ASP A 74 8.09 19.08 -0.40
CA ASP A 74 8.29 20.10 -1.44
C ASP A 74 7.69 19.66 -2.79
N ASN A 75 7.88 18.39 -3.16
CA ASN A 75 7.35 17.80 -4.40
C ASN A 75 5.84 17.54 -4.34
N TYR A 76 5.30 17.28 -3.15
CA TYR A 76 3.88 17.05 -2.91
C TYR A 76 3.35 18.01 -1.83
N PRO A 77 3.13 19.31 -2.16
CA PRO A 77 2.76 20.34 -1.17
C PRO A 77 1.40 20.13 -0.49
N THR A 78 0.61 19.16 -0.97
CA THR A 78 -0.68 18.77 -0.37
C THR A 78 -0.52 17.76 0.76
N LEU A 79 0.67 17.16 0.91
CA LEU A 79 0.98 16.22 1.97
C LEU A 79 1.46 16.95 3.22
N THR A 80 1.21 16.31 4.36
CA THR A 80 1.76 16.67 5.66
C THR A 80 2.77 15.63 6.12
N ALA A 81 3.58 15.99 7.12
CA ALA A 81 4.45 15.02 7.79
C ALA A 81 3.66 13.84 8.40
N THR A 82 2.41 14.07 8.81
CA THR A 82 1.52 13.01 9.32
C THR A 82 1.14 12.03 8.21
N ASP A 83 0.93 12.52 6.98
CA ASP A 83 0.63 11.65 5.84
C ASP A 83 1.81 10.74 5.49
N LEU A 84 3.04 11.28 5.54
CA LEU A 84 4.25 10.46 5.36
C LEU A 84 4.39 9.40 6.46
N ALA A 85 4.17 9.77 7.73
CA ALA A 85 4.20 8.82 8.83
C ALA A 85 3.16 7.69 8.66
N ASN A 86 1.95 8.05 8.21
CA ASN A 86 0.89 7.07 7.91
C ASN A 86 1.27 6.15 6.74
N ALA A 87 1.91 6.67 5.68
CA ALA A 87 2.43 5.88 4.57
C ALA A 87 3.48 4.87 5.04
N TRP A 88 4.44 5.27 5.86
CA TRP A 88 5.47 4.37 6.39
C TRP A 88 4.89 3.29 7.30
N ALA A 89 3.94 3.66 8.16
CA ALA A 89 3.26 2.71 9.03
C ALA A 89 2.49 1.66 8.21
N TYR A 90 1.81 2.07 7.14
CA TYR A 90 1.12 1.17 6.22
C TYR A 90 2.12 0.24 5.51
N ALA A 91 3.17 0.80 4.88
CA ALA A 91 4.16 0.03 4.13
C ALA A 91 4.90 -1.01 5.00
N ALA A 92 5.12 -0.71 6.28
CA ALA A 92 5.77 -1.64 7.21
C ALA A 92 4.90 -2.87 7.54
N VAL A 93 3.58 -2.77 7.43
CA VAL A 93 2.66 -3.88 7.77
C VAL A 93 2.23 -4.68 6.55
N VAL A 94 2.24 -4.09 5.36
CA VAL A 94 1.96 -4.79 4.10
C VAL A 94 3.11 -4.64 3.08
N PRO A 95 4.34 -5.06 3.44
CA PRO A 95 5.51 -4.86 2.58
C PRO A 95 5.38 -5.56 1.22
N ASP A 96 4.75 -6.74 1.17
CA ASP A 96 4.55 -7.49 -0.07
C ASP A 96 3.63 -6.76 -1.05
N GLU A 97 2.57 -6.11 -0.55
CA GLU A 97 1.67 -5.30 -1.38
C GLU A 97 2.44 -4.14 -2.02
N ILE A 98 3.28 -3.45 -1.23
CA ILE A 98 4.08 -2.33 -1.70
C ILE A 98 5.13 -2.80 -2.71
N GLU A 99 5.79 -3.93 -2.47
CA GLU A 99 6.80 -4.48 -3.36
C GLU A 99 6.21 -4.87 -4.73
N ILE A 100 5.04 -5.51 -4.73
CA ILE A 100 4.32 -5.83 -5.96
C ILE A 100 4.00 -4.56 -6.75
N ALA A 101 3.44 -3.54 -6.07
CA ALA A 101 3.07 -2.29 -6.72
C ALA A 101 4.29 -1.54 -7.30
N ILE A 102 5.42 -1.50 -6.59
CA ILE A 102 6.67 -0.92 -7.11
C ILE A 102 7.13 -1.68 -8.36
N ARG A 103 7.23 -3.01 -8.28
CA ARG A 103 7.70 -3.83 -9.41
C ARG A 103 6.81 -3.67 -10.64
N GLU A 104 5.49 -3.73 -10.48
CA GLU A 104 4.55 -3.60 -11.60
C GLU A 104 4.66 -2.24 -12.29
N ASN A 105 4.92 -1.16 -11.53
CA ASN A 105 5.11 0.17 -12.10
C ASN A 105 6.50 0.34 -12.75
N ASP A 106 7.56 -0.19 -12.14
CA ASP A 106 8.91 -0.18 -12.73
C ASP A 106 8.94 -0.96 -14.06
N GLU A 107 8.25 -2.11 -14.13
CA GLU A 107 8.10 -2.89 -15.36
C GLU A 107 7.29 -2.13 -16.43
N ALA A 108 6.23 -1.43 -16.03
CA ALA A 108 5.44 -0.61 -16.95
C ALA A 108 6.25 0.55 -17.53
N ASP A 109 7.06 1.23 -16.71
CA ASP A 109 7.95 2.30 -17.17
C ASP A 109 9.01 1.75 -18.14
N ALA A 110 9.59 0.58 -17.86
CA ALA A 110 10.58 -0.05 -18.74
C ALA A 110 10.02 -0.44 -20.12
N ILE A 111 8.72 -0.75 -20.23
CA ILE A 111 8.07 -1.08 -21.52
C ILE A 111 7.90 0.19 -22.39
N LEU A 112 7.72 1.37 -21.78
CA LEU A 112 7.62 2.65 -22.50
C LEU A 112 8.94 3.07 -23.15
N ASP A 113 10.07 2.69 -22.54
CA ASP A 113 11.42 3.01 -23.04
C ASP A 113 11.94 2.06 -24.14
N THR A 114 11.10 1.16 -24.66
CA THR A 114 11.49 0.27 -25.75
C THR A 114 11.67 1.04 -27.08
N PRO A 115 12.68 0.70 -27.91
CA PRO A 115 12.96 1.41 -29.15
C PRO A 115 11.82 1.37 -30.19
N GLU A 116 10.83 0.50 -30.03
CA GLU A 116 9.61 0.47 -30.87
C GLU A 116 8.58 1.55 -30.47
N ASN A 117 8.66 2.10 -29.24
CA ASN A 117 7.71 3.08 -28.69
C ASN A 117 8.27 4.51 -28.61
N ILE A 118 9.57 4.70 -28.80
CA ILE A 118 10.20 6.02 -28.92
C ILE A 118 10.08 6.47 -30.39
N LYS A 119 9.09 7.32 -30.68
CA LYS A 119 8.97 8.00 -31.98
C LYS A 119 10.00 9.10 -32.17
#